data_AF-A0A2V5Z2Z1-F1
#
_entry.id   AF-A0A2V5Z2Z1-F1
#
_cell.length_a   1.000
_cell.length_b   1.000
_cell.length_c   1.000
_cell.angle_alpha   90.00
_cell.angle_beta   90.00
_cell.angle_gamma   90.00
#
_symmetry.space_group_name_H-M   'P 1'
#
loop_
_entity.id
_entity.type
_entity.pdbx_description
1 polymer ?
#
loop_
_entity_poly.entity_id
_entity_poly.type
_entity_poly.pdbx_seq_one_letter_code
_entity_poly.pdbx_strand_id
1 'polypeptide(L)'
;MSTYVGAGIAVLLIAGGVYFFFLAQKEKRETTGFDPNRPVPSDAVLKNRLKAEEYYVVRQGGTETPFQNEFWNKDRTGIYVDVITGEPLFTSLEKFDGQIGLPTFSKPISKDLLVEKQDTSNNMQRTEVRAKRSDAHLGHLFPDPKSPTGQSYAVNSAALHFIPKEEMKNRGYEAYLSLLEKK
;
A
#
# COMPACT_ATOMS: atom_id res chain seq x y z
N MET A 1 50.49 1.23 -21.21
CA MET A 1 49.13 0.63 -21.35
C MET A 1 48.48 0.21 -20.02
N SER A 2 49.23 0.12 -18.91
CA SER A 2 48.71 -0.43 -17.64
C SER A 2 47.94 0.57 -16.76
N THR A 3 48.29 1.87 -16.77
CA THR A 3 47.70 2.87 -15.87
C THR A 3 46.28 3.33 -16.26
N TYR A 4 45.97 3.40 -17.55
CA TYR A 4 44.65 3.83 -18.02
C TYR A 4 43.55 2.78 -17.81
N VAL A 5 43.90 1.49 -17.81
CA VAL A 5 42.97 0.39 -17.53
C VAL A 5 42.56 0.39 -16.05
N GLY A 6 43.50 0.62 -15.13
CA GLY A 6 43.21 0.73 -13.70
C GLY A 6 42.36 1.96 -13.34
N ALA A 7 42.62 3.10 -13.99
CA ALA A 7 41.82 4.31 -13.81
C ALA A 7 40.38 4.16 -14.35
N GLY A 8 40.20 3.51 -15.50
CA GLY A 8 38.88 3.24 -16.08
C GLY A 8 38.02 2.33 -15.20
N ILE A 9 38.60 1.29 -14.60
CA ILE A 9 37.90 0.38 -13.67
C ILE A 9 37.50 1.12 -12.38
N ALA A 10 38.39 1.96 -11.83
CA ALA A 10 38.08 2.72 -10.61
C ALA A 10 36.92 3.71 -10.81
N VAL A 11 36.86 4.39 -11.95
CA VAL A 11 35.76 5.32 -12.28
C VAL A 11 34.43 4.58 -12.42
N LEU A 12 34.40 3.40 -13.05
CA LEU A 12 33.18 2.60 -13.18
C LEU A 12 32.67 2.07 -11.83
N LEU A 13 33.57 1.65 -10.93
CA LEU A 13 33.19 1.20 -9.58
C LEU A 13 32.64 2.36 -8.73
N ILE A 14 33.24 3.54 -8.80
CA ILE A 14 32.74 4.74 -8.10
C ILE A 14 31.39 5.16 -8.67
N ALA A 15 31.24 5.23 -9.99
CA ALA A 15 29.97 5.57 -10.64
C ALA A 15 28.86 4.57 -10.30
N GLY A 16 29.18 3.27 -10.30
CA GLY A 16 28.27 2.22 -9.85
C GLY A 16 27.89 2.38 -8.37
N GLY A 17 28.86 2.57 -7.48
CA GLY A 17 28.61 2.79 -6.04
C GLY A 17 27.76 4.02 -5.76
N VAL A 18 28.00 5.13 -6.46
CA VAL A 18 27.20 6.36 -6.38
C VAL A 18 25.78 6.12 -6.91
N TYR A 19 25.64 5.42 -8.04
CA TYR A 19 24.34 5.06 -8.59
C TYR A 19 23.52 4.19 -7.64
N PHE A 20 24.14 3.15 -7.06
CA PHE A 20 23.50 2.30 -6.04
C PHE A 20 23.18 3.06 -4.76
N PHE A 21 24.03 3.99 -4.32
CA PHE A 21 23.75 4.86 -3.17
C PHE A 21 22.53 5.76 -3.40
N PHE A 22 22.40 6.35 -4.60
CA PHE A 22 21.23 7.15 -4.95
C PHE A 22 19.97 6.32 -5.13
N LEU A 23 20.07 5.11 -5.69
CA LEU A 23 18.97 4.14 -5.75
C LEU A 23 18.47 3.79 -4.34
N ALA A 24 19.38 3.44 -3.43
CA ALA A 24 19.06 3.13 -2.05
C ALA A 24 18.45 4.34 -1.33
N GLN A 25 18.94 5.56 -1.57
CA GLN A 25 18.32 6.78 -1.03
C GLN A 25 16.92 7.05 -1.59
N LYS A 26 16.71 6.81 -2.88
CA LYS A 26 15.40 6.98 -3.52
C LYS A 26 14.38 5.99 -2.94
N GLU A 27 14.76 4.72 -2.83
CA GLU A 27 13.95 3.68 -2.21
C GLU A 27 13.68 4.00 -0.74
N LYS A 28 14.68 4.46 0.01
CA LYS A 28 14.52 4.87 1.42
C LYS A 28 13.60 6.08 1.57
N ARG A 29 13.63 7.05 0.64
CA ARG A 29 12.73 8.21 0.61
C ARG A 29 11.28 7.82 0.31
N GLU A 30 11.09 6.94 -0.67
CA GLU A 30 9.76 6.40 -1.01
C GLU A 30 9.19 5.52 0.11
N THR A 31 10.05 4.95 0.97
CA THR A 31 9.67 4.10 2.10
C THR A 31 9.75 4.78 3.48
N THR A 32 10.04 6.09 3.54
CA THR A 32 9.92 6.86 4.79
C THR A 32 8.46 6.94 5.21
N GLY A 33 8.20 6.78 6.52
CA GLY A 33 6.87 6.64 7.10
C GLY A 33 5.87 7.73 6.74
N PHE A 34 4.63 7.52 7.17
CA PHE A 34 3.54 8.45 6.90
C PHE A 34 3.82 9.84 7.49
N ASP A 35 3.68 10.86 6.64
CA ASP A 35 3.74 12.27 7.03
C ASP A 35 2.40 12.95 6.66
N PRO A 36 1.57 13.34 7.64
CA PRO A 36 0.27 13.95 7.39
C PRO A 36 0.36 15.37 6.80
N ASN A 37 1.54 15.97 6.71
CA ASN A 37 1.76 17.26 6.05
C ASN A 37 2.29 17.12 4.62
N ARG A 38 2.70 15.91 4.21
CA ARG A 38 3.20 15.65 2.85
C ARG A 38 2.06 15.77 1.84
N PRO A 39 2.16 16.63 0.80
CA PRO A 39 1.12 16.75 -0.20
C PRO A 39 0.96 15.45 -0.99
N VAL A 40 -0.26 15.16 -1.42
CA VAL A 40 -0.53 14.03 -2.33
C VAL A 40 0.15 14.31 -3.67
N PRO A 41 0.95 13.39 -4.22
CA PRO A 41 1.60 13.60 -5.51
C PRO A 41 0.59 13.82 -6.63
N SER A 42 0.96 14.63 -7.62
CA SER A 42 0.11 14.86 -8.80
C SER A 42 -0.04 13.59 -9.63
N ASP A 43 -1.11 13.53 -10.42
CA ASP A 43 -1.42 12.38 -11.28
C ASP A 43 -0.26 11.99 -12.23
N ALA A 44 0.41 12.99 -12.81
CA ALA A 44 1.59 12.79 -13.64
C ALA A 44 2.77 12.15 -12.89
N VAL A 45 2.95 12.49 -11.60
CA VAL A 45 3.96 11.84 -10.76
C VAL A 45 3.53 10.40 -10.44
N LEU A 46 2.26 10.18 -10.12
CA LEU A 46 1.74 8.84 -9.82
C LEU A 46 1.90 7.89 -11.01
N LYS A 47 1.62 8.35 -12.24
CA LYS A 47 1.76 7.55 -13.46
C LYS A 47 3.19 7.07 -13.73
N ASN A 48 4.20 7.79 -13.25
CA ASN A 48 5.61 7.42 -13.39
C ASN A 48 6.16 6.65 -12.17
N ARG A 49 5.59 6.88 -10.98
CA ARG A 49 6.07 6.28 -9.72
C ARG A 49 5.45 4.90 -9.46
N LEU A 50 4.16 4.75 -9.72
CA LEU A 50 3.42 3.51 -9.44
C LEU A 50 3.64 2.48 -10.54
N LYS A 51 3.55 1.20 -10.18
CA LYS A 51 3.41 0.13 -11.16
C LYS A 51 2.12 0.33 -11.94
N ALA A 52 2.08 -0.18 -13.17
CA ALA A 52 0.90 -0.05 -14.04
C ALA A 52 -0.39 -0.56 -13.38
N GLU A 53 -0.32 -1.70 -12.67
CA GLU A 53 -1.46 -2.27 -11.95
C GLU A 53 -1.88 -1.43 -10.74
N GLU A 54 -0.93 -0.95 -9.93
CA GLU A 54 -1.21 -0.05 -8.81
C GLU A 54 -1.93 1.21 -9.31
N TYR A 55 -1.45 1.84 -10.38
CA TYR A 55 -2.08 3.01 -10.99
C TYR A 55 -3.48 2.72 -11.54
N TYR A 56 -3.65 1.59 -12.26
CA TYR A 56 -4.93 1.13 -12.78
C TYR A 56 -5.97 0.98 -11.66
N VAL A 57 -5.59 0.33 -10.57
CA VAL A 57 -6.46 0.17 -9.40
C VAL A 57 -6.77 1.53 -8.78
N VAL A 58 -5.76 2.26 -8.28
CA VAL A 58 -5.99 3.40 -7.39
C VAL A 58 -6.53 4.65 -8.07
N ARG A 59 -6.26 4.84 -9.38
CA ARG A 59 -6.69 6.02 -10.14
C ARG A 59 -7.82 5.73 -11.11
N GLN A 60 -7.90 4.52 -11.67
CA GLN A 60 -8.88 4.18 -12.69
C GLN A 60 -10.03 3.31 -12.16
N GLY A 61 -10.05 2.99 -10.86
CA GLY A 61 -11.09 2.17 -10.25
C GLY A 61 -11.04 0.71 -10.69
N GLY A 62 -9.85 0.25 -11.09
CA GLY A 62 -9.60 -1.13 -11.48
C GLY A 62 -9.75 -2.10 -10.31
N THR A 63 -9.95 -3.37 -10.64
CA THR A 63 -9.94 -4.47 -9.67
C THR A 63 -8.88 -5.49 -10.09
N GLU A 64 -8.02 -5.88 -9.17
CA GLU A 64 -6.98 -6.88 -9.40
C GLU A 64 -7.57 -8.29 -9.54
N THR A 65 -6.80 -9.22 -10.12
CA THR A 65 -7.26 -10.59 -10.31
C THR A 65 -7.35 -11.34 -8.97
N PRO A 66 -8.51 -11.94 -8.64
CA PRO A 66 -8.64 -12.78 -7.45
C PRO A 66 -7.61 -13.90 -7.37
N PHE A 67 -7.10 -14.18 -6.18
CA PHE A 67 -6.09 -15.23 -5.88
C PHE A 67 -4.75 -15.06 -6.60
N GLN A 68 -4.55 -14.00 -7.37
CA GLN A 68 -3.33 -13.68 -8.10
C GLN A 68 -2.75 -12.33 -7.69
N ASN A 69 -2.84 -12.02 -6.39
CA ASN A 69 -2.36 -10.78 -5.82
C ASN A 69 -1.49 -11.05 -4.57
N GLU A 70 -0.81 -10.02 -4.07
CA GLU A 70 0.23 -10.21 -3.07
C GLU A 70 -0.33 -10.49 -1.66
N PHE A 71 -1.51 -9.97 -1.33
CA PHE A 71 -1.97 -9.92 0.07
C PHE A 71 -3.18 -10.80 0.39
N TRP A 72 -3.84 -11.45 -0.58
CA TRP A 72 -5.01 -12.29 -0.28
C TRP A 72 -4.73 -13.35 0.80
N ASN A 73 -3.64 -14.12 0.67
CA ASN A 73 -3.24 -15.15 1.63
C ASN A 73 -2.10 -14.75 2.58
N LYS A 74 -1.71 -13.46 2.60
CA LYS A 74 -0.63 -13.02 3.49
C LYS A 74 -1.12 -13.06 4.94
N ASP A 75 -0.41 -13.83 5.75
CA ASP A 75 -0.62 -13.97 7.20
C ASP A 75 0.66 -13.59 7.95
N ARG A 76 0.85 -12.29 8.14
CA ARG A 76 1.99 -11.74 8.85
C ARG A 76 1.53 -10.52 9.63
N THR A 77 2.06 -10.33 10.83
CA THR A 77 1.65 -9.21 11.70
C THR A 77 2.23 -7.89 11.20
N GLY A 78 1.39 -6.88 11.02
CA GLY A 78 1.80 -5.58 10.51
C GLY A 78 0.61 -4.67 10.16
N ILE A 79 0.89 -3.61 9.43
CA ILE A 79 -0.12 -2.66 8.92
C ILE A 79 -0.12 -2.63 7.41
N TYR A 80 -1.27 -2.30 6.84
CA TYR A 80 -1.44 -2.02 5.42
C TYR A 80 -1.63 -0.53 5.24
N VAL A 81 -0.76 0.07 4.43
CA VAL A 81 -0.71 1.51 4.19
C VAL A 81 -1.14 1.82 2.77
N ASP A 82 -1.70 3.01 2.54
CA ASP A 82 -2.00 3.53 1.21
C ASP A 82 -0.74 3.55 0.34
N VAL A 83 -0.78 2.91 -0.83
CA VAL A 83 0.33 2.89 -1.80
C VAL A 83 0.74 4.30 -2.25
N ILE A 84 -0.18 5.27 -2.22
CA ILE A 84 0.09 6.64 -2.64
C ILE A 84 0.83 7.42 -1.54
N THR A 85 0.28 7.44 -0.33
CA THR A 85 0.70 8.37 0.75
C THR A 85 1.48 7.72 1.88
N GLY A 86 1.41 6.39 2.00
CA GLY A 86 1.89 5.66 3.16
C GLY A 86 0.97 5.77 4.39
N GLU A 87 -0.21 6.38 4.28
CA GLU A 87 -1.15 6.48 5.40
C GLU A 87 -1.61 5.07 5.86
N PRO A 88 -1.47 4.69 7.14
CA PRO A 88 -1.97 3.41 7.64
C PRO A 88 -3.50 3.34 7.57
N LEU A 89 -4.02 2.34 6.85
CA LEU A 89 -5.46 2.18 6.63
C LEU A 89 -6.03 0.97 7.38
N PHE A 90 -5.30 -0.14 7.40
CA PHE A 90 -5.75 -1.39 8.01
C PHE A 90 -4.64 -2.02 8.85
N THR A 91 -5.03 -2.85 9.82
CA THR A 91 -4.10 -3.72 10.56
C THR A 91 -4.27 -5.16 10.09
N SER A 92 -3.22 -5.96 10.21
CA SER A 92 -3.32 -7.41 9.98
C SER A 92 -4.24 -8.11 10.97
N LEU A 93 -4.51 -7.52 12.15
CA LEU A 93 -5.39 -8.11 13.16
C LEU A 93 -6.86 -8.14 12.73
N GLU A 94 -7.24 -7.23 11.84
CA GLU A 94 -8.58 -7.15 11.27
C GLU A 94 -8.69 -7.89 9.93
N LYS A 95 -7.58 -8.46 9.43
CA LYS A 95 -7.59 -9.23 8.19
C LYS A 95 -8.14 -10.63 8.45
N PHE A 96 -9.00 -11.12 7.55
CA PHE A 96 -9.51 -12.48 7.59
C PHE A 96 -9.69 -13.05 6.17
N ASP A 97 -9.92 -14.36 6.06
CA ASP A 97 -10.20 -15.01 4.79
C ASP A 97 -11.67 -14.83 4.39
N GLY A 98 -11.93 -13.89 3.48
CA GLY A 98 -13.25 -13.66 2.89
C GLY A 98 -13.63 -14.67 1.78
N GLN A 99 -12.74 -15.57 1.38
CA GLN A 99 -12.91 -16.56 0.29
C GLN A 99 -13.20 -15.95 -1.09
N ILE A 100 -12.89 -14.67 -1.27
CA ILE A 100 -13.07 -13.94 -2.55
C ILE A 100 -11.75 -13.73 -3.30
N GLY A 101 -10.63 -14.16 -2.74
CA GLY A 101 -9.31 -14.03 -3.36
C GLY A 101 -8.72 -12.62 -3.32
N LEU A 102 -9.28 -11.70 -2.52
CA LEU A 102 -8.74 -10.36 -2.26
C LEU A 102 -8.46 -10.20 -0.75
N PRO A 103 -7.49 -9.37 -0.34
CA PRO A 103 -7.31 -9.06 1.08
C PRO A 103 -8.60 -8.44 1.63
N THR A 104 -9.13 -9.06 2.69
CA THR A 104 -10.43 -8.71 3.27
C THR A 104 -10.25 -8.35 4.74
N PHE A 105 -10.84 -7.22 5.16
CA PHE A 105 -10.72 -6.70 6.52
C PHE A 105 -12.08 -6.48 7.17
N SER A 106 -12.20 -6.69 8.48
CA SER A 106 -13.44 -6.43 9.25
C SER A 106 -13.69 -4.95 9.49
N LYS A 107 -12.62 -4.16 9.67
CA LYS A 107 -12.69 -2.69 9.82
C LYS A 107 -11.36 -2.03 9.47
N PRO A 108 -11.37 -0.74 9.09
CA PRO A 108 -10.15 0.08 9.05
C PRO A 108 -9.62 0.39 10.45
N ILE A 109 -8.42 0.97 10.50
CA ILE A 109 -7.86 1.58 11.71
C ILE A 109 -8.81 2.66 12.27
N SER A 110 -9.37 3.50 11.39
CA SER A 110 -10.44 4.44 11.71
C SER A 110 -11.31 4.68 10.48
N LYS A 111 -12.62 4.84 10.69
CA LYS A 111 -13.56 5.19 9.61
C LYS A 111 -13.27 6.56 9.00
N ASP A 112 -12.67 7.47 9.76
CA ASP A 112 -12.33 8.82 9.28
C ASP A 112 -11.21 8.84 8.23
N LEU A 113 -10.53 7.71 8.02
CA LEU A 113 -9.48 7.55 7.01
C LEU A 113 -10.03 7.18 5.63
N LEU A 114 -11.30 6.76 5.56
CA LEU A 114 -11.93 6.26 4.35
C LEU A 114 -13.10 7.13 3.91
N VAL A 115 -13.43 7.04 2.62
CA VAL A 115 -14.67 7.57 2.06
C VAL A 115 -15.44 6.42 1.43
N GLU A 116 -16.68 6.26 1.84
CA GLU A 116 -17.62 5.28 1.30
C GLU A 116 -18.51 6.01 0.27
N LYS A 117 -18.48 5.57 -0.99
CA LYS A 117 -19.24 6.17 -2.10
C LYS A 117 -20.17 5.13 -2.72
N GLN A 118 -21.35 5.55 -3.15
CA GLN A 118 -22.22 4.67 -3.93
C GLN A 118 -21.59 4.39 -5.29
N ASP A 119 -21.51 3.12 -5.67
CA ASP A 119 -21.00 2.65 -6.96
C ASP A 119 -22.10 1.88 -7.70
N THR A 120 -22.54 2.43 -8.83
CA THR A 120 -23.54 1.84 -9.72
C THR A 120 -22.94 1.29 -11.02
N SER A 121 -21.62 1.15 -11.09
CA SER A 121 -20.92 0.60 -12.25
C SER A 121 -21.27 -0.89 -12.45
N ASN A 122 -21.09 -1.38 -13.68
CA ASN A 122 -21.31 -2.79 -14.05
C ASN A 122 -22.70 -3.33 -13.67
N ASN A 123 -23.72 -2.45 -13.64
CA ASN A 123 -25.10 -2.78 -13.27
C ASN A 123 -25.24 -3.38 -11.86
N MET A 124 -24.28 -3.12 -10.97
CA MET A 124 -24.33 -3.53 -9.56
C MET A 124 -24.65 -2.33 -8.68
N GLN A 125 -25.13 -2.57 -7.45
CA GLN A 125 -25.17 -1.55 -6.41
C GLN A 125 -24.20 -1.95 -5.31
N ARG A 126 -23.10 -1.21 -5.22
CA ARG A 126 -22.03 -1.47 -4.23
C ARG A 126 -21.67 -0.18 -3.52
N THR A 127 -20.89 -0.33 -2.45
CA THR A 127 -20.28 0.79 -1.75
C THR A 127 -18.79 0.75 -2.06
N GLU A 128 -18.31 1.65 -2.91
CA GLU A 128 -16.89 1.87 -3.15
C GLU A 128 -16.23 2.41 -1.88
N VAL A 129 -15.03 1.93 -1.59
CA VAL A 129 -14.17 2.41 -0.51
C VAL A 129 -12.95 3.08 -1.13
N ARG A 130 -12.69 4.33 -0.74
CA ARG A 130 -11.52 5.11 -1.14
C ARG A 130 -10.74 5.60 0.07
N ALA A 131 -9.42 5.74 -0.06
CA ALA A 131 -8.62 6.43 0.96
C ALA A 131 -8.96 7.92 0.94
N LYS A 132 -9.30 8.50 2.10
CA LYS A 132 -9.78 9.89 2.17
C LYS A 132 -8.75 10.91 1.75
N ARG A 133 -7.48 10.69 2.11
CA ARG A 133 -6.40 11.64 1.85
C ARG A 133 -6.03 11.69 0.37
N SER A 134 -5.80 10.54 -0.24
CA SER A 134 -5.29 10.41 -1.61
C SER A 134 -6.37 10.26 -2.68
N ASP A 135 -7.62 10.04 -2.26
CA ASP A 135 -8.73 9.61 -3.09
C ASP A 135 -8.37 8.34 -3.90
N ALA A 136 -7.50 7.47 -3.37
CA ALA A 136 -7.17 6.19 -3.98
C ALA A 136 -8.37 5.24 -3.91
N HIS A 137 -8.76 4.65 -5.03
CA HIS A 137 -9.68 3.51 -5.03
C HIS A 137 -9.03 2.33 -4.29
N LEU A 138 -9.69 1.83 -3.25
CA LEU A 138 -9.20 0.68 -2.47
C LEU A 138 -9.95 -0.59 -2.86
N GLY A 139 -11.26 -0.51 -3.05
CA GLY A 139 -12.13 -1.64 -3.34
C GLY A 139 -13.56 -1.35 -2.91
N HIS A 140 -14.22 -2.32 -2.27
CA HIS A 140 -15.63 -2.24 -1.93
C HIS A 140 -15.94 -2.76 -0.52
N LEU A 141 -17.01 -2.21 0.05
CA LEU A 141 -17.58 -2.61 1.33
C LEU A 141 -18.82 -3.47 1.08
N PHE A 142 -18.88 -4.62 1.74
CA PHE A 142 -20.01 -5.56 1.65
C PHE A 142 -20.56 -5.89 3.04
N PRO A 143 -21.88 -6.13 3.17
CA PRO A 143 -22.42 -6.82 4.33
C PRO A 143 -21.85 -8.24 4.41
N ASP A 144 -21.30 -8.63 5.56
CA ASP A 144 -20.71 -9.95 5.76
C ASP A 144 -21.03 -10.49 7.16
N PRO A 145 -21.89 -11.51 7.29
CA PRO A 145 -22.26 -12.08 8.57
C PRO A 145 -21.13 -12.87 9.25
N LYS A 146 -20.07 -13.23 8.51
CA LYS A 146 -18.88 -13.90 9.07
C LYS A 146 -17.93 -12.91 9.72
N SER A 147 -17.99 -11.63 9.33
CA SER A 147 -17.18 -10.58 9.92
C SER A 147 -17.70 -10.20 11.31
N PRO A 148 -16.82 -10.01 12.32
CA PRO A 148 -17.22 -9.54 13.65
C PRO A 148 -17.98 -8.20 13.65
N THR A 149 -17.82 -7.39 12.60
CA THR A 149 -18.46 -6.08 12.45
C THR A 149 -19.71 -6.12 11.56
N GLY A 150 -20.08 -7.30 11.06
CA GLY A 150 -21.16 -7.49 10.08
C GLY A 150 -20.83 -6.96 8.69
N GLN A 151 -19.59 -6.53 8.45
CA GLN A 151 -19.14 -5.89 7.20
C GLN A 151 -17.75 -6.36 6.82
N SER A 152 -17.47 -6.45 5.53
CA SER A 152 -16.16 -6.79 4.99
C SER A 152 -15.67 -5.72 4.00
N TYR A 153 -14.47 -5.23 4.25
CA TYR A 153 -13.73 -4.35 3.37
C TYR A 153 -12.88 -5.24 2.45
N ALA A 154 -13.40 -5.52 1.26
CA ALA A 154 -12.68 -6.24 0.21
C ALA A 154 -11.86 -5.24 -0.61
N VAL A 155 -10.55 -5.25 -0.43
CA VAL A 155 -9.65 -4.25 -1.02
C VAL A 155 -8.64 -4.89 -1.96
N ASN A 156 -8.02 -4.10 -2.81
CA ASN A 156 -6.99 -4.54 -3.73
C ASN A 156 -5.62 -4.47 -3.05
N SER A 157 -4.81 -5.50 -3.20
CA SER A 157 -3.39 -5.50 -2.81
C SER A 157 -2.62 -4.40 -3.52
N ALA A 158 -2.91 -4.16 -4.80
CA ALA A 158 -2.29 -3.07 -5.58
C ALA A 158 -2.60 -1.66 -5.05
N ALA A 159 -3.58 -1.50 -4.17
CA ALA A 159 -3.85 -0.24 -3.49
C ALA A 159 -3.07 -0.05 -2.18
N LEU A 160 -2.31 -1.07 -1.77
CA LEU A 160 -1.70 -1.15 -0.45
C LEU A 160 -0.21 -1.47 -0.52
N HIS A 161 0.54 -1.02 0.48
CA HIS A 161 1.83 -1.62 0.84
C HIS A 161 1.72 -2.24 2.23
N PHE A 162 2.39 -3.37 2.45
CA PHE A 162 2.44 -4.01 3.75
C PHE A 162 3.70 -3.58 4.51
N ILE A 163 3.54 -3.14 5.76
CA ILE A 163 4.63 -2.81 6.68
C ILE A 163 4.63 -3.83 7.82
N PRO A 164 5.62 -4.74 7.85
CA PRO A 164 5.74 -5.73 8.91
C PRO A 164 6.02 -5.11 10.28
N LYS A 165 5.48 -5.69 11.35
CA LYS A 165 5.64 -5.19 12.73
C LYS A 165 7.10 -4.93 13.10
N GLU A 166 7.99 -5.85 12.74
CA GLU A 166 9.44 -5.80 13.00
C GLU A 166 10.15 -4.67 12.24
N GLU A 167 9.57 -4.17 11.15
CA GLU A 167 10.12 -3.06 10.35
C GLU A 167 9.45 -1.72 10.64
N MET A 168 8.27 -1.72 11.27
CA MET A 168 7.47 -0.51 11.49
C MET A 168 8.26 0.62 12.13
N LYS A 169 9.04 0.34 13.19
CA LYS A 169 9.87 1.37 13.84
C LYS A 169 10.88 1.99 12.87
N ASN A 170 11.64 1.16 12.17
CA ASN A 170 12.68 1.60 11.24
C ASN A 170 12.11 2.33 10.00
N ARG A 171 10.85 2.03 9.65
CA ARG A 171 10.11 2.66 8.56
C ARG A 171 9.26 3.85 8.99
N GLY A 172 9.35 4.30 10.25
CA GLY A 172 8.67 5.52 10.73
C GLY A 172 7.21 5.32 11.14
N TYR A 173 6.79 4.10 11.44
CA TYR A 173 5.43 3.73 11.89
C TYR A 173 5.38 3.32 13.37
N GLU A 174 6.35 3.74 14.19
CA GLU A 174 6.42 3.41 15.62
C GLU A 174 5.14 3.77 16.37
N ALA A 175 4.53 4.91 16.05
CA ALA A 175 3.28 5.38 16.65
C ALA A 175 2.07 4.44 16.45
N TYR A 176 2.15 3.50 15.49
CA TYR A 176 1.08 2.56 15.15
C TYR A 176 1.30 1.17 15.75
N LEU A 177 2.43 0.92 16.44
CA LEU A 177 2.73 -0.39 17.02
C LEU A 177 1.69 -0.83 18.05
N SER A 178 1.13 0.11 18.82
CA SER A 178 0.09 -0.17 19.82
C SER A 178 -1.21 -0.69 19.22
N LEU A 179 -1.45 -0.47 17.91
CA LEU A 179 -2.60 -1.04 17.21
C LEU A 179 -2.47 -2.55 17.00
N LEU A 180 -1.25 -3.10 17.13
CA LEU A 180 -0.95 -4.52 16.96
C LEU A 180 -0.78 -5.26 18.31
N GLU A 181 -0.96 -4.54 19.41
CA GLU A 181 -0.99 -5.12 20.75
C GLU A 181 -2.45 -5.48 21.05
N LYS A 182 -2.77 -6.76 20.91
CA LYS A 182 -4.10 -7.29 21.23
C LYS A 182 -4.36 -7.02 22.72
N LYS A 183 -5.41 -6.26 23.05
CA LYS A 183 -5.95 -6.18 24.41
C LYS A 183 -6.72 -7.44 24.77
#